data_AF-A0A498CTN4-F1
#
_entry.id   AF-A0A498CTN4-F1
#
_cell.length_a   1.000
_cell.length_b   1.000
_cell.length_c   1.000
_cell.angle_alpha   90.00
_cell.angle_beta   90.00
_cell.angle_gamma   90.00
#
_symmetry.space_group_name_H-M   'P 1'
#
loop_
_entity.id
_entity.type
_entity.pdbx_description
1 polymer ?
#
loop_
_entity_poly.entity_id
_entity_poly.type
_entity_poly.pdbx_seq_one_letter_code
_entity_poly.pdbx_strand_id
1 'polypeptide(L)' 'MSIEADKATLLKLGGSTKVAELLGYKDKQRVQNWMKRGIPARVKLEYPHLFLNPNIQSNSTT' A
#
# COMPACT_ATOMS: atom_id res chain seq x y z
N MET A 1 -9.38 -2.50 -6.76
CA MET A 1 -8.99 -2.64 -5.33
C MET A 1 -9.89 -1.75 -4.50
N SER A 2 -10.44 -2.29 -3.41
CA SER A 2 -11.15 -1.50 -2.42
C SER A 2 -10.17 -0.83 -1.43
N ILE A 3 -10.69 0.08 -0.61
CA ILE A 3 -9.89 0.75 0.43
C ILE A 3 -9.35 -0.28 1.44
N GLU A 4 -10.14 -1.31 1.75
CA GLU A 4 -9.78 -2.39 2.66
C GLU A 4 -8.64 -3.25 2.09
N ALA A 5 -8.69 -3.55 0.79
CA ALA A 5 -7.62 -4.29 0.11
C ALA A 5 -6.32 -3.48 0.07
N ASP A 6 -6.41 -2.17 -0.17
CA ASP A 6 -5.27 -1.27 -0.12
C ASP A 6 -4.66 -1.20 1.27
N LYS A 7 -5.50 -1.06 2.30
CA LYS A 7 -5.08 -1.07 3.71
C LYS A 7 -4.39 -2.39 4.07
N ALA A 8 -4.95 -3.53 3.68
CA ALA A 8 -4.33 -4.84 3.92
C ALA A 8 -2.97 -4.95 3.24
N THR A 9 -2.84 -4.44 2.01
CA THR A 9 -1.57 -4.41 1.27
C THR A 9 -0.53 -3.55 2.00
N LEU A 10 -0.91 -2.35 2.45
CA LEU A 10 -0.02 -1.48 3.23
C LEU A 10 0.44 -2.15 4.52
N LEU A 11 -0.47 -2.85 5.22
CA LEU A 11 -0.12 -3.59 6.44
C LEU A 11 0.85 -4.74 6.18
N LYS A 12 0.64 -5.53 5.11
CA LYS A 12 1.56 -6.61 4.69
C LYS A 12 2.96 -6.10 4.33
N LEU A 13 3.04 -4.88 3.78
CA LEU A 13 4.30 -4.21 3.47
C LEU A 13 4.99 -3.58 4.70
N GLY A 14 4.46 -3.78 5.92
CA GLY A 14 5.02 -3.24 7.16
C GLY A 14 4.37 -1.94 7.64
N GLY A 15 3.20 -1.59 7.10
CA GLY A 15 2.41 -0.41 7.49
C GLY A 15 2.79 0.87 6.76
N SER A 16 2.03 1.94 7.03
CA SER A 16 2.17 3.23 6.32
C SER A 16 3.56 3.85 6.48
N THR A 17 4.18 3.68 7.64
CA THR A 17 5.54 4.20 7.91
C THR A 17 6.58 3.51 7.04
N LYS A 18 6.56 2.17 7.00
CA LYS A 18 7.52 1.39 6.22
C LYS A 18 7.33 1.61 4.73
N VAL A 19 6.08 1.70 4.28
CA VAL A 19 5.78 2.02 2.88
C VAL A 19 6.23 3.42 2.50
N ALA A 20 6.08 4.43 3.37
CA ALA A 20 6.60 5.77 3.09
C ALA A 20 8.13 5.75 2.89
N GLU A 21 8.86 4.96 3.71
CA GLU A 21 10.30 4.78 3.57
C GLU A 21 10.68 4.04 2.26
N LEU A 22 9.95 2.97 1.91
CA LEU A 22 10.16 2.24 0.64
C LEU A 22 9.95 3.12 -0.60
N LEU A 23 9.02 4.07 -0.52
CA LEU A 23 8.70 5.01 -1.59
C LEU A 23 9.57 6.27 -1.55
N GLY A 24 10.47 6.42 -0.57
CA GLY A 24 11.31 7.60 -0.41
C GLY A 24 10.55 8.88 -0.03
N TYR A 25 9.33 8.76 0.52
CA TYR A 25 8.56 9.92 0.96
C TYR A 25 9.04 10.42 2.33
N LYS A 26 9.34 11.72 2.40
CA LYS A 26 9.62 12.42 3.66
C LYS A 26 8.36 12.56 4.53
N ASP A 27 7.19 12.69 3.89
CA ASP A 27 5.91 12.81 4.57
C ASP A 27 5.20 11.46 4.73
N LYS A 28 5.20 10.94 5.97
CA LYS A 28 4.52 9.70 6.36
C LYS A 28 3.00 9.87 6.42
N GLN A 29 2.50 11.10 6.64
CA GLN A 29 1.06 11.39 6.72
C GLN A 29 0.36 11.12 5.39
N ARG A 30 1.06 11.36 4.26
CA ARG A 30 0.56 11.03 2.92
C ARG A 30 0.14 9.57 2.82
N VAL A 31 1.01 8.64 3.24
CA VAL A 31 0.72 7.20 3.19
C VAL A 31 -0.28 6.80 4.27
N GLN A 32 -0.25 7.44 5.44
CA GLN A 32 -1.25 7.22 6.48
C GLN A 32 -2.68 7.60 5.99
N ASN A 33 -2.81 8.62 5.16
CA ASN A 33 -4.09 8.97 4.56
C ASN A 33 -4.61 7.88 3.60
N TRP A 34 -3.73 7.11 2.95
CA TRP A 34 -4.14 6.00 2.08
C TRP A 34 -4.77 4.86 2.85
N MET A 35 -4.44 4.68 4.14
CA MET A 35 -5.11 3.72 5.01
C MET A 35 -6.62 3.98 5.19
N LYS A 36 -7.05 5.23 4.94
CA LYS A 36 -8.46 5.65 5.03
C LYS A 36 -9.10 5.92 3.67
N ARG A 37 -8.34 6.41 2.70
CA ARG A 37 -8.84 6.88 1.39
C ARG A 37 -8.53 5.92 0.22
N GLY A 38 -7.72 4.89 0.47
CA GLY A 38 -7.14 4.04 -0.58
C GLY A 38 -5.87 4.62 -1.17
N ILE A 39 -5.09 3.76 -1.83
CA ILE A 39 -3.86 4.13 -2.51
C ILE A 39 -4.24 4.73 -3.88
N PRO A 40 -3.72 5.90 -4.27
CA PRO A 40 -4.01 6.50 -5.56
C PRO A 40 -3.64 5.57 -6.72
N ALA A 41 -4.50 5.49 -7.75
CA ALA A 41 -4.28 4.62 -8.91
C ALA A 41 -2.93 4.87 -9.60
N ARG A 42 -2.53 6.15 -9.74
CA ARG A 42 -1.22 6.53 -10.29
C ARG A 42 -0.06 5.90 -9.51
N VAL A 43 -0.14 5.87 -8.18
CA VAL A 43 0.92 5.29 -7.34
C VAL A 43 0.99 3.77 -7.54
N LYS A 44 -0.15 3.10 -7.69
CA LYS A 44 -0.18 1.65 -7.99
C LYS A 44 0.51 1.32 -9.31
N LEU A 45 0.32 2.18 -10.32
CA LEU A 45 0.95 2.04 -11.63
C LEU A 45 2.43 2.39 -11.63
N GLU A 46 2.86 3.32 -10.76
CA GLU A 46 4.26 3.70 -10.59
C GLU A 46 5.05 2.61 -9.83
N TYR A 47 4.40 1.94 -8.87
CA TYR A 47 4.99 0.86 -8.07
C TYR A 47 4.19 -0.45 -8.20
N PRO A 48 4.09 -1.05 -9.40
CA PRO A 48 3.29 -2.24 -9.63
C PRO A 48 3.85 -3.45 -8.88
N HIS A 49 5.16 -3.50 -8.66
CA HIS A 49 5.84 -4.54 -7.89
C HIS A 49 5.47 -4.53 -6.39
N LEU A 50 5.03 -3.40 -5.84
CA LEU A 50 4.57 -3.29 -4.45
C LEU A 50 3.05 -3.51 -4.33
N PHE A 51 2.27 -2.91 -5.24
CA PHE A 51 0.82 -2.84 -5.06
C PHE A 51 0.04 -3.79 -5.95
N LEU A 52 0.55 -4.13 -7.13
CA LEU A 52 -0.12 -5.01 -8.10
C LEU A 52 0.49 -6.41 -8.14
N ASN A 53 1.42 -6.72 -7.24
CA ASN A 53 2.06 -8.03 -7.17
C ASN A 53 1.10 -9.07 -6.55
N PRO A 54 0.71 -10.12 -7.30
CA PRO A 54 -0.24 -11.12 -6.81
C PRO A 54 0.27 -11.89 -5.58
N ASN A 55 1.59 -12.04 -5.42
CA ASN A 55 2.20 -12.71 -4.26
C ASN A 55 1.98 -11.95 -2.95
N ILE A 56 1.78 -10.62 -3.01
CA ILE A 56 1.50 -9.80 -1.83
C ILE A 56 0.00 -9.86 -1.51
N GLN A 57 -0.84 -10.04 -2.51
CA GLN A 57 -2.29 -10.09 -2.36
C GLN A 57 -2.78 -11.46 -1.85
N SER A 58 -2.10 -12.57 -2.17
CA SER A 58 -2.60 -13.94 -2.00
C SER A 58 -2.69 -14.51 -0.57
N ASN A 59 -2.03 -13.93 0.44
CA ASN A 59 -2.05 -14.50 1.81
C ASN A 59 -3.18 -13.96 2.71
N SER A 60 -4.41 -13.91 2.22
CA SER A 60 -5.58 -13.50 3.02
C SER A 60 -6.71 -14.51 2.91
N THR A 61 -6.40 -15.78 3.20
CA THR A 61 -7.39 -16.85 3.38
C THR A 61 -6.78 -17.94 4.26
N THR A 62 -6.90 -17.77 5.59
CA THR A 62 -7.03 -18.87 6.55
C THR A 62 -7.82 -18.39 7.75
#